data_AF-A0A661UQD5-F1
#
_entry.id   AF-A0A661UQD5-F1
#
_cell.length_a   1.000
_cell.length_b   1.000
_cell.length_c   1.000
_cell.angle_alpha   90.00
_cell.angle_beta   90.00
_cell.angle_gamma   90.00
#
_symmetry.space_group_name_H-M   'P 1'
#
loop_
_entity.id
_entity.type
_entity.pdbx_description
1 polymer ?
#
loop_
_entity_poly.entity_id
_entity_poly.type
_entity_poly.pdbx_seq_one_letter_code
_entity_poly.pdbx_strand_id
1 'polypeptide(L)'
;MFEYQQHGKFFAQVAGSMEDLGANELKEFGAKEITPVYRGVHFKTDLSHIYRINFQSKFISRILAPLITFDCHSTKYLYSTASKIEWDKLLNNNKTFAIYSNVSNSKITHS
;
A
#
# COMPACT_ATOMS: atom_id res chain seq x y z
N MET A 1 -0.76 6.74 14.69
CA MET A 1 -1.83 6.52 13.68
C MET A 1 -1.15 6.44 12.32
N PHE A 2 -1.50 5.46 11.49
CA PHE A 2 -0.78 5.17 10.24
C PHE A 2 -1.21 6.08 9.09
N GLU A 3 -0.37 6.21 8.06
CA GLU A 3 -0.60 7.11 6.92
C GLU A 3 -1.95 6.86 6.24
N TYR A 4 -2.30 5.59 5.98
CA TYR A 4 -3.59 5.24 5.39
C TYR A 4 -4.79 5.64 6.27
N GLN A 5 -4.64 5.65 7.60
CA GLN A 5 -5.70 6.02 8.53
C GLN A 5 -5.89 7.54 8.58
N GLN A 6 -4.81 8.30 8.44
CA GLN A 6 -4.84 9.77 8.50
C GLN A 6 -5.34 10.39 7.20
N HIS A 7 -4.97 9.82 6.05
CA HIS A 7 -5.20 10.43 4.74
C HIS A 7 -6.13 9.63 3.84
N GLY A 8 -6.56 8.44 4.26
CA GLY A 8 -7.37 7.54 3.44
C GLY A 8 -6.68 7.08 2.17
N LYS A 9 -5.33 7.16 2.11
CA LYS A 9 -4.55 6.83 0.92
C LYS A 9 -4.23 5.34 0.88
N PHE A 10 -4.43 4.74 -0.28
CA PHE A 10 -4.16 3.33 -0.56
C PHE A 10 -3.45 3.18 -1.90
N PHE A 11 -2.88 2.00 -2.13
CA PHE A 11 -2.30 1.62 -3.41
C PHE A 11 -2.87 0.28 -3.86
N ALA A 12 -3.41 0.24 -5.07
CA ALA A 12 -3.90 -0.97 -5.71
C ALA A 12 -2.85 -1.50 -6.68
N GLN A 13 -2.47 -2.77 -6.54
CA GLN A 13 -1.64 -3.47 -7.50
C GLN A 13 -2.51 -4.10 -8.59
N VAL A 14 -2.14 -3.88 -9.84
CA VAL A 14 -2.84 -4.41 -11.02
C VAL A 14 -1.84 -5.08 -11.96
N ALA A 15 -2.32 -5.95 -12.84
CA ALA A 15 -1.47 -6.49 -13.90
C ALA A 15 -1.00 -5.37 -14.83
N GLY A 16 0.19 -5.52 -15.42
CA GLY A 16 0.71 -4.53 -16.36
C GLY A 16 -0.25 -4.34 -17.55
N SER A 17 -0.39 -3.09 -17.99
CA SER A 17 -1.33 -2.66 -19.04
C SER A 17 -2.81 -2.72 -18.63
N MET A 18 -3.14 -2.94 -17.36
CA MET A 18 -4.51 -2.89 -16.82
C MET A 18 -4.72 -1.71 -15.85
N GLU A 19 -3.79 -0.76 -15.80
CA GLU A 19 -3.82 0.40 -14.92
C GLU A 19 -5.11 1.22 -15.07
N ASP A 20 -5.51 1.51 -16.30
CA ASP A 20 -6.72 2.29 -16.58
C ASP A 20 -8.00 1.52 -16.25
N LEU A 21 -8.01 0.20 -16.46
CA LEU A 21 -9.14 -0.66 -16.10
C LEU A 21 -9.33 -0.72 -14.58
N GLY A 22 -8.23 -0.92 -13.83
CA GLY A 22 -8.25 -0.88 -12.38
C GLY A 22 -8.64 0.49 -11.81
N ALA A 23 -8.19 1.57 -12.44
CA ALA A 23 -8.56 2.93 -12.05
C ALA A 23 -10.06 3.21 -12.26
N ASN A 24 -10.63 2.76 -13.38
CA ASN A 24 -12.07 2.86 -13.63
C ASN A 24 -12.88 2.04 -12.62
N GLU A 25 -12.45 0.81 -12.33
CA GLU A 25 -13.09 -0.04 -11.32
C GLU A 25 -13.06 0.61 -9.92
N LEU A 26 -11.93 1.18 -9.51
CA LEU A 26 -11.83 1.94 -8.25
C LEU A 26 -12.81 3.12 -8.21
N LYS A 27 -12.97 3.82 -9.33
CA LYS A 27 -13.92 4.94 -9.46
C LYS A 27 -15.36 4.47 -9.29
N GLU A 28 -15.73 3.33 -9.87
CA GLU A 28 -17.05 2.72 -9.69
C GLU A 28 -17.33 2.31 -8.24
N PHE A 29 -16.28 1.93 -7.50
CA PHE A 29 -16.34 1.68 -6.06
C PHE A 29 -16.30 2.95 -5.20
N GLY A 30 -16.32 4.14 -5.79
CA GLY A 30 -16.38 5.41 -5.05
C GLY A 30 -15.04 5.94 -4.57
N ALA A 31 -13.92 5.37 -5.04
CA ALA A 31 -12.59 5.93 -4.76
C ALA A 31 -12.41 7.32 -5.40
N LYS A 32 -11.53 8.13 -4.79
CA LYS A 32 -11.20 9.50 -5.20
C LYS A 32 -9.70 9.66 -5.40
N GLU A 33 -9.29 10.78 -6.00
CA GLU A 33 -7.86 11.10 -6.24
C GLU A 33 -7.11 9.93 -6.88
N ILE A 34 -7.70 9.36 -7.95
CA ILE A 34 -7.21 8.16 -8.60
C ILE A 34 -6.08 8.54 -9.58
N THR A 35 -4.89 8.00 -9.34
CA THR A 35 -3.69 8.25 -10.14
C THR A 35 -3.06 6.91 -10.57
N PRO A 36 -3.29 6.48 -11.82
CA PRO A 36 -2.63 5.30 -12.38
C PRO A 36 -1.11 5.50 -12.48
N VAL A 37 -0.34 4.46 -12.19
CA VAL A 37 1.13 4.40 -12.28
C VAL A 37 1.53 3.02 -12.78
N TYR A 38 2.79 2.81 -13.16
CA TYR A 38 3.24 1.49 -13.65
C TYR A 38 2.86 0.36 -12.68
N ARG A 39 2.04 -0.59 -13.15
CA ARG A 39 1.52 -1.76 -12.40
C ARG A 39 0.73 -1.42 -11.14
N GLY A 40 0.15 -0.22 -11.03
CA GLY A 40 -0.68 0.11 -9.89
C GLY A 40 -1.46 1.40 -10.01
N VAL A 41 -2.26 1.68 -8.99
CA VAL A 41 -3.11 2.86 -8.91
C VAL A 41 -3.08 3.40 -7.50
N HIS A 42 -2.67 4.66 -7.32
CA HIS A 42 -2.87 5.39 -6.08
C HIS A 42 -4.29 5.92 -6.01
N PHE A 43 -4.94 5.81 -4.86
CA PHE A 43 -6.29 6.31 -4.68
C PHE A 43 -6.57 6.64 -3.22
N LYS A 44 -7.64 7.40 -2.98
CA LYS A 44 -8.20 7.66 -1.67
C LYS A 44 -9.58 7.04 -1.49
N THR A 45 -9.82 6.45 -0.33
CA THR A 45 -11.14 5.99 0.07
C THR A 45 -11.21 5.77 1.59
N ASP A 46 -12.36 5.31 2.09
CA ASP A 46 -12.50 4.87 3.49
C ASP A 46 -12.41 3.34 3.61
N LEU A 47 -12.25 2.86 4.84
CA LEU A 47 -12.12 1.43 5.12
C LEU A 47 -13.35 0.62 4.67
N SER A 48 -14.56 1.19 4.69
CA SER A 48 -15.77 0.46 4.29
C SER A 48 -15.74 0.11 2.79
N HIS A 49 -15.28 1.04 1.95
CA HIS A 49 -15.08 0.81 0.53
C HIS A 49 -13.94 -0.17 0.26
N ILE A 50 -12.89 -0.21 1.09
CA ILE A 50 -11.80 -1.19 0.95
C ILE A 50 -12.32 -2.63 1.04
N TYR A 51 -13.23 -2.93 1.96
CA TYR A 51 -13.84 -4.26 2.04
C TYR A 51 -14.61 -4.61 0.77
N ARG A 52 -15.38 -3.65 0.23
CA ARG A 52 -16.10 -3.83 -1.03
C ARG A 52 -15.15 -4.08 -2.20
N ILE A 53 -14.09 -3.30 -2.33
CA ILE A 53 -13.07 -3.46 -3.38
C ILE A 53 -12.43 -4.85 -3.30
N ASN A 54 -12.01 -5.30 -2.12
CA ASN A 54 -11.40 -6.63 -1.95
C ASN A 54 -12.35 -7.77 -2.34
N PHE A 55 -13.66 -7.61 -2.14
CA PHE A 55 -14.64 -8.65 -2.43
C PHE A 55 -15.11 -8.64 -3.89
N GLN A 56 -15.18 -7.47 -4.54
CA GLN A 56 -15.86 -7.30 -5.83
C GLN A 56 -14.91 -7.00 -7.00
N SER A 57 -13.65 -6.64 -6.74
CA SER A 57 -12.70 -6.30 -7.79
C SER A 57 -12.36 -7.50 -8.67
N LYS A 58 -12.24 -7.24 -9.97
CA LYS A 58 -11.84 -8.20 -11.00
C LYS A 58 -10.43 -7.94 -11.53
N PHE A 59 -9.93 -6.70 -11.43
CA PHE A 59 -8.64 -6.31 -11.99
C PHE A 59 -7.55 -6.07 -10.94
N ILE A 60 -7.93 -5.82 -9.69
CA ILE A 60 -6.99 -5.52 -8.61
C ILE A 60 -6.54 -6.81 -7.94
N SER A 61 -5.23 -7.02 -7.93
CA SER A 61 -4.61 -8.21 -7.33
C SER A 61 -4.35 -8.05 -5.83
N ARG A 62 -4.06 -6.82 -5.37
CA ARG A 62 -3.78 -6.52 -3.97
C ARG A 62 -4.05 -5.05 -3.65
N ILE A 63 -4.61 -4.78 -2.48
CA ILE A 63 -4.65 -3.45 -1.89
C ILE A 63 -3.60 -3.34 -0.78
N LEU A 64 -2.76 -2.31 -0.85
CA LEU A 64 -1.78 -1.96 0.16
C LEU A 64 -2.23 -0.72 0.93
N ALA A 65 -2.12 -0.79 2.25
CA ALA A 65 -2.38 0.31 3.17
C ALA A 65 -1.03 0.85 3.70
N PRO A 66 -0.54 2.01 3.21
CA PRO A 66 0.74 2.57 3.63
C PRO A 66 0.76 2.87 5.14
N LEU A 67 1.76 2.32 5.84
CA LEU A 67 1.93 2.59 7.27
C LEU A 67 2.65 3.92 7.50
N ILE A 68 3.78 4.11 6.82
CA ILE A 68 4.62 5.31 6.81
C ILE A 68 5.34 5.41 5.45
N THR A 69 5.70 6.64 5.07
CA THR A 69 6.56 6.94 3.91
C THR A 69 7.69 7.87 4.33
N PHE A 70 8.93 7.58 3.92
CA PHE A 70 10.10 8.39 4.29
C PHE A 70 11.27 8.21 3.32
N ASP A 71 12.13 9.22 3.23
CA ASP A 71 13.37 9.17 2.45
C ASP A 71 14.41 8.30 3.15
N CYS A 72 14.73 7.15 2.56
CA CYS A 72 15.65 6.18 3.12
C CYS A 72 17.02 6.25 2.44
N HIS A 73 18.03 6.73 3.17
CA HIS A 73 19.39 6.92 2.65
C HIS A 73 20.43 5.89 3.17
N SER A 74 20.07 5.05 4.15
CA SER A 74 20.95 3.99 4.66
C SER A 74 20.16 2.86 5.34
N THR A 75 20.77 1.68 5.45
CA THR A 75 20.20 0.52 6.17
C THR A 75 20.02 0.79 7.67
N LYS A 76 20.95 1.51 8.30
CA LYS A 76 20.83 1.94 9.71
C LYS A 76 19.62 2.84 9.91
N TYR A 77 19.40 3.78 9.00
CA TYR A 77 18.24 4.66 9.05
C TYR A 77 16.94 3.88 8.87
N LEU A 78 16.88 2.98 7.88
CA LEU A 78 15.75 2.05 7.67
C LEU A 78 15.39 1.30 8.96
N TYR A 79 16.39 0.65 9.58
CA TYR A 79 16.19 -0.09 10.82
C TYR A 79 15.65 0.80 11.95
N SER A 80 16.28 1.96 12.15
CA SER A 80 15.88 2.89 13.20
C SER A 80 14.46 3.45 13.01
N THR A 81 14.04 3.66 11.76
CA THR A 81 12.71 4.16 11.43
C THR A 81 11.66 3.06 11.54
N ALA A 82 11.95 1.86 11.01
CA ALA A 82 11.06 0.71 11.12
C ALA A 82 10.83 0.28 12.57
N SER A 83 11.84 0.38 13.43
CA SER A 83 11.73 0.06 14.87
C SER A 83 10.81 1.02 15.65
N LYS A 84 10.56 2.23 15.11
CA LYS A 84 9.67 3.23 15.72
C LYS A 84 8.19 3.05 15.35
N ILE A 85 7.89 2.15 14.42
CA ILE A 85 6.50 1.81 14.07
C ILE A 85 5.88 1.13 15.30
N GLU A 86 4.66 1.55 15.66
CA GLU A 86 3.86 0.97 16.74
C GLU A 86 3.31 -0.41 16.31
N TRP A 87 4.20 -1.40 16.19
CA TRP A 87 3.89 -2.75 15.68
C TRP A 87 2.83 -3.48 16.52
N ASP A 88 2.78 -3.20 17.82
CA ASP A 88 1.80 -3.74 18.77
C ASP A 88 0.35 -3.37 18.43
N LYS A 89 0.14 -2.27 17.68
CA LYS A 89 -1.18 -1.88 17.17
C LYS A 89 -1.65 -2.72 15.98
N LEU A 90 -0.75 -3.47 15.34
CA LEU A 90 -1.04 -4.27 14.15
C LEU A 90 -0.95 -5.78 14.45
N LEU A 91 0.09 -6.16 15.19
CA LEU A 91 0.50 -7.53 15.47
C LEU A 91 0.33 -7.82 16.95
N ASN A 92 -0.22 -8.99 17.27
CA ASN A 92 -0.24 -9.52 18.62
C ASN A 92 0.57 -10.82 18.67
N ASN A 93 0.82 -11.35 19.87
CA ASN A 93 1.67 -12.54 20.06
C ASN A 93 1.13 -13.82 19.38
N ASN A 94 -0.12 -13.81 18.90
CA ASN A 94 -0.75 -14.94 18.22
C ASN A 94 -0.76 -14.78 16.69
N LYS A 95 -0.25 -13.67 16.15
CA LYS A 95 -0.18 -13.42 14.71
C LYS A 95 1.24 -13.66 14.21
N THR A 96 1.32 -14.24 13.02
CA THR A 96 2.57 -14.29 12.25
C THR A 96 2.59 -13.14 11.24
N PHE A 97 3.78 -12.78 10.80
CA PHE A 97 3.95 -11.83 9.71
C PHE A 97 5.16 -12.23 8.86
N ALA A 98 5.18 -11.76 7.63
CA ALA A 98 6.30 -11.90 6.71
C ALA A 98 6.61 -10.54 6.10
N ILE A 99 7.89 -10.33 5.76
CA ILE A 99 8.34 -9.11 5.10
C ILE A 99 8.64 -9.46 3.65
N TYR A 100 8.03 -8.72 2.74
CA TYR A 100 8.37 -8.72 1.32
C TYR A 100 8.93 -7.34 1.00
N SER A 101 10.09 -7.31 0.35
CA SER A 101 10.72 -6.05 -0.01
C SER A 101 10.94 -5.99 -1.53
N ASN A 102 10.81 -4.79 -2.07
CA ASN A 102 11.16 -4.49 -3.45
C ASN A 102 12.05 -3.26 -3.41
N VAL A 103 13.20 -3.34 -4.09
CA VAL A 103 14.17 -2.26 -4.13
C VAL A 103 14.53 -1.98 -5.56
N SER A 104 14.40 -0.72 -5.97
CA SER A 104 14.80 -0.23 -7.28
C SER A 104 15.50 1.12 -7.11
N ASN A 105 16.54 1.35 -7.91
CA ASN A 105 17.32 2.58 -7.92
C ASN A 105 17.70 3.13 -6.52
N SER A 106 18.19 2.25 -5.63
CA SER A 106 18.48 2.57 -4.23
C SER A 106 19.92 2.22 -3.85
N LYS A 107 20.44 2.87 -2.80
CA LYS A 107 21.72 2.51 -2.16
C LYS A 107 21.66 1.18 -1.42
N ILE A 108 20.47 0.75 -1.01
CA ILE A 108 20.23 -0.59 -0.47
C ILE A 108 20.00 -1.50 -1.68
N THR A 109 20.75 -2.58 -1.83
CA THR A 109 20.75 -3.37 -3.08
C THR A 109 20.19 -4.79 -2.92
N HIS A 110 19.96 -5.25 -1.68
CA HIS A 110 19.36 -6.55 -1.41
C HIS A 110 17.89 -6.38 -1.04
N SER A 111 17.02 -7.17 -1.68
CA SER A 111 15.57 -7.17 -1.48
C SER A 111 15.06 -8.48 -0.89
#